data_AF-A0A6N7Z470-F1
#
_entry.id   AF-A0A6N7Z470-F1
#
_cell.length_a   1.000
_cell.length_b   1.000
_cell.length_c   1.000
_cell.angle_alpha   90.00
_cell.angle_beta   90.00
_cell.angle_gamma   90.00
#
_symmetry.space_group_name_H-M   'P 1'
#
loop_
_entity.id
_entity.type
_entity.pdbx_description
1 polymer ?
#
loop_
_entity_poly.entity_id
_entity_poly.type
_entity_poly.pdbx_seq_one_letter_code
_entity_poly.pdbx_strand_id
1 'polypeptide(L)'
;MFDSVGWGEILVLVVAGLFILGPERLPEAASWLAKNVRKVREFAAGARQQLRDEMGPEFDEFRKPLEDLRQLRNFDPRRAITNHLFDGDPDPLGLNGTSGGSMKPNGYPAPTAKPAEPKPLTSGEKPPVDPDAT
;
A
#
# COMPACT_ATOMS: atom_id res chain seq x y z
N MET A 1 -6.05 -4.56 -5.10
CA MET A 1 -6.53 -5.96 -5.20
C MET A 1 -5.56 -6.95 -4.56
N PHE A 2 -4.23 -6.74 -4.60
CA PHE A 2 -3.25 -7.57 -3.89
C PHE A 2 -2.87 -7.07 -2.48
N ASP A 3 -3.37 -5.90 -2.07
CA ASP A 3 -3.11 -5.33 -0.74
C ASP A 3 -3.77 -6.14 0.39
N SER A 4 -4.72 -7.00 0.04
CA SER A 4 -5.39 -7.94 0.95
C SER A 4 -4.64 -9.27 1.12
N VAL A 5 -3.53 -9.49 0.40
CA VAL A 5 -2.73 -10.71 0.52
C VAL A 5 -1.78 -10.53 1.71
N GLY A 6 -2.15 -11.12 2.84
CA GLY A 6 -1.31 -11.14 4.03
C GLY A 6 -0.12 -12.09 3.88
N TRP A 7 0.78 -12.01 4.86
CA TRP A 7 1.93 -12.93 4.95
C TRP A 7 1.49 -14.41 5.06
N GLY A 8 0.31 -14.67 5.62
CA GLY A 8 -0.26 -16.02 5.73
C GLY A 8 -0.62 -16.61 4.37
N GLU A 9 -1.27 -15.85 3.50
CA GLU A 9 -1.65 -16.27 2.16
C GLU A 9 -0.44 -16.51 1.27
N ILE A 10 0.61 -15.68 1.38
CA ILE A 10 1.90 -15.91 0.70
C ILE A 10 2.48 -17.27 1.11
N LEU A 11 2.47 -17.60 2.41
CA LEU A 11 2.98 -18.87 2.92
C LEU A 11 2.16 -20.05 2.36
N VAL A 12 0.83 -19.93 2.32
CA VAL A 12 -0.05 -20.94 1.72
C VAL A 12 0.28 -21.14 0.24
N LEU A 13 0.50 -20.07 -0.53
CA LEU A 13 0.87 -20.17 -1.95
C LEU A 13 2.24 -20.84 -2.14
N VAL A 14 3.22 -20.54 -1.28
CA VAL A 14 4.53 -21.20 -1.32
C VAL A 14 4.39 -22.69 -1.05
N VAL A 15 3.67 -23.08 0.00
CA VAL A 15 3.44 -24.49 0.33
C VAL A 15 2.67 -25.21 -0.78
N ALA A 16 1.63 -24.58 -1.33
CA ALA A 16 0.87 -25.12 -2.45
C ALA A 16 1.77 -25.29 -3.69
N GLY A 17 2.62 -24.32 -4.00
CA GLY A 17 3.60 -24.41 -5.08
C GLY A 17 4.61 -25.54 -4.87
N LEU A 18 5.13 -25.70 -3.65
CA LEU A 18 6.04 -26.78 -3.26
C LEU A 18 5.36 -28.14 -3.41
N PHE A 19 4.07 -28.26 -3.09
CA PHE A 19 3.33 -29.52 -3.22
C PHE A 19 2.97 -29.85 -4.68
N ILE A 20 2.45 -28.87 -5.42
CA ILE A 20 1.97 -29.07 -6.81
C ILE A 20 3.15 -29.34 -7.75
N LEU A 21 4.21 -28.52 -7.65
CA LEU A 21 5.35 -28.60 -8.56
C LEU A 21 6.48 -29.47 -8.00
N GLY A 22 6.59 -29.59 -6.68
CA GLY A 22 7.68 -30.27 -5.99
C GLY A 22 8.78 -29.31 -5.53
N PRO A 23 9.40 -29.53 -4.35
CA PRO A 23 10.42 -28.65 -3.79
C PRO A 23 11.69 -28.53 -4.63
N GLU A 24 12.04 -29.59 -5.36
CA GLU A 24 13.21 -29.62 -6.25
C GLU A 24 13.01 -28.80 -7.54
N ARG A 25 11.76 -28.69 -8.02
CA ARG A 25 11.44 -28.11 -9.34
C ARG A 25 11.15 -26.62 -9.30
N LEU A 26 10.66 -26.09 -8.17
CA LEU A 26 10.44 -24.66 -8.00
C LEU A 26 11.69 -23.79 -8.19
N PRO A 27 12.84 -24.08 -7.56
CA PRO A 27 14.06 -23.27 -7.76
C PRO A 27 14.56 -23.35 -9.20
N GLU A 28 14.45 -24.52 -9.84
CA GLU A 28 14.79 -24.70 -11.25
C GLU A 28 13.91 -23.84 -12.15
N ALA A 29 12.58 -23.90 -11.98
CA ALA A 29 11.61 -23.12 -12.75
C ALA A 29 11.78 -21.61 -12.54
N ALA A 30 12.01 -21.16 -11.31
CA ALA A 30 12.30 -19.76 -11.00
C ALA A 30 13.58 -19.29 -11.69
N SER A 31 14.63 -20.12 -11.69
CA SER A 31 15.89 -19.80 -12.36
C SER A 31 15.72 -19.70 -13.88
N TRP A 32 14.92 -20.60 -14.47
CA TRP A 32 14.61 -20.59 -15.90
C TRP A 32 13.83 -19.33 -16.28
N LEU A 33 12.80 -18.99 -15.50
CA LEU A 33 12.01 -17.78 -15.71
C LEU A 33 12.87 -16.53 -15.59
N ALA A 34 13.71 -16.44 -14.56
CA ALA A 34 14.62 -15.31 -14.38
C ALA A 34 15.58 -15.14 -15.57
N LYS A 35 16.16 -16.25 -16.06
CA LYS A 35 17.02 -16.25 -17.25
C LYS A 35 16.25 -15.78 -18.49
N ASN A 36 15.02 -16.23 -18.68
CA ASN A 36 14.19 -15.82 -19.81
C ASN A 36 13.79 -14.36 -19.75
N VAL A 37 13.37 -13.87 -18.57
CA VAL A 37 13.06 -12.45 -18.37
C VAL A 37 14.28 -11.58 -18.68
N ARG A 38 15.48 -11.99 -18.27
CA ARG A 38 16.72 -11.30 -18.61
C ARG A 38 16.97 -11.26 -20.12
N LYS A 39 16.84 -12.40 -20.81
CA LYS A 39 16.97 -12.49 -22.27
C LYS A 39 15.97 -11.59 -23.00
N VAL A 40 14.70 -11.61 -22.58
CA VAL A 40 13.65 -10.75 -23.15
C VAL A 40 13.98 -9.28 -22.93
N ARG A 41 14.46 -8.90 -21.74
CA ARG A 41 14.88 -7.52 -21.46
C ARG A 41 16.05 -7.09 -22.36
N GLU A 42 17.03 -7.95 -22.55
CA GLU A 42 18.20 -7.71 -23.40
C GLU A 42 17.80 -7.56 -24.86
N PHE A 43 16.98 -8.49 -25.38
CA PHE A 43 16.44 -8.42 -26.74
C PHE A 43 15.62 -7.15 -26.96
N ALA A 44 14.73 -6.81 -26.02
CA ALA A 44 13.94 -5.58 -26.09
C ALA A 44 14.81 -4.32 -26.02
N ALA A 45 15.91 -4.34 -25.27
CA ALA A 45 16.85 -3.22 -25.24
C ALA A 45 17.61 -3.08 -26.56
N GLY A 46 18.10 -4.18 -27.14
CA GLY A 46 18.76 -4.20 -28.45
C GLY A 46 17.85 -3.74 -29.58
N ALA A 47 16.63 -4.27 -29.66
CA ALA A 47 15.64 -3.85 -30.65
C ALA A 47 15.31 -2.36 -30.52
N ARG A 48 15.10 -1.85 -29.30
CA ARG A 48 14.89 -0.41 -29.06
C ARG A 48 16.07 0.45 -29.49
N GLN A 49 17.30 -0.05 -29.36
CA GLN A 49 18.49 0.65 -29.80
C GLN A 49 18.53 0.73 -31.33
N GLN A 50 18.29 -0.40 -32.00
CA GLN A 50 18.26 -0.47 -33.45
C GLN A 50 17.14 0.38 -34.07
N LEU A 51 15.94 0.35 -33.47
CA LEU A 51 14.82 1.22 -33.84
C LEU A 51 15.15 2.72 -33.68
N ARG A 52 15.93 3.08 -32.65
CA ARG A 52 16.38 4.46 -32.44
C ARG A 52 17.45 4.88 -33.44
N ASP A 53 18.36 3.97 -33.78
CA ASP A 53 19.40 4.23 -34.78
C ASP A 53 18.83 4.33 -36.20
N GLU A 54 17.73 3.61 -36.49
CA GLU A 54 17.09 3.57 -37.83
C GLU A 54 15.96 4.60 -38.03
N MET A 55 15.14 4.93 -37.00
CA MET A 55 14.00 5.85 -37.15
C MET A 55 14.25 7.29 -36.65
N GLY A 56 15.38 7.57 -36.01
CA GLY A 56 15.71 8.92 -35.56
C GLY A 56 14.67 9.53 -34.58
N PRO A 57 14.45 10.85 -34.58
CA PRO A 57 13.71 11.58 -33.53
C PRO A 57 12.25 11.14 -33.31
N GLU A 58 11.66 10.36 -34.19
CA GLU A 58 10.30 9.80 -34.01
C GLU A 58 10.23 8.79 -32.85
N PHE A 59 11.35 8.18 -32.44
CA PHE A 59 11.39 7.32 -31.25
C PHE A 59 11.24 8.11 -29.94
N ASP A 60 11.68 9.37 -29.90
CA ASP A 60 11.61 10.20 -28.68
C ASP A 60 10.18 10.62 -28.33
N GLU A 61 9.26 10.64 -29.29
CA GLU A 61 7.84 10.89 -29.05
C GLU A 61 7.18 9.74 -28.27
N PHE A 62 7.60 8.49 -28.50
CA PHE A 62 7.14 7.33 -27.72
C PHE A 62 7.84 7.19 -26.37
N ARG A 63 9.01 7.81 -26.20
CA ARG A 63 9.78 7.77 -24.96
C ARG A 63 9.09 8.56 -23.85
N LYS A 64 8.58 9.76 -24.12
CA LYS A 64 7.90 10.61 -23.13
C LYS A 64 6.73 9.89 -22.42
N PRO A 65 5.75 9.30 -23.14
CA PRO A 65 4.68 8.53 -22.51
C PRO A 65 5.17 7.33 -21.69
N LEU A 66 6.21 6.63 -22.16
CA LEU A 66 6.77 5.48 -21.45
C LEU A 66 7.52 5.87 -20.18
N GLU A 67 8.19 7.02 -20.17
CA GLU A 67 8.83 7.59 -18.99
C GLU A 67 7.79 8.08 -18.00
N ASP A 68 6.76 8.79 -18.45
CA ASP A 68 5.65 9.26 -17.61
C ASP A 68 4.94 8.10 -16.88
N LEU A 69 4.67 6.99 -17.57
CA LEU A 69 4.07 5.79 -16.96
C LEU A 69 5.00 5.12 -15.93
N ARG A 70 6.32 5.14 -16.16
CA ARG A 70 7.29 4.63 -15.18
C ARG A 70 7.40 5.57 -13.99
N GLN A 71 7.35 6.88 -14.21
CA GLN A 71 7.39 7.89 -13.17
C GLN A 71 6.15 7.80 -12.28
N LEU A 72 4.96 7.61 -12.88
CA LEU A 72 3.70 7.44 -12.17
C LEU A 72 3.68 6.15 -11.33
N ARG A 73 4.30 5.06 -11.80
CA ARG A 73 4.44 3.82 -11.03
C ARG A 73 5.48 3.93 -9.90
N ASN A 74 6.48 4.79 -10.05
CA ASN A 74 7.52 5.02 -9.04
C ASN A 74 7.14 6.10 -8.01
N PHE A 75 6.08 6.87 -8.24
CA PHE A 75 5.42 7.65 -7.21
C PHE A 75 4.76 6.66 -6.25
N ASP A 76 5.46 6.32 -5.16
CA ASP A 76 4.93 5.48 -4.10
C ASP A 76 4.05 6.36 -3.19
N PRO A 77 2.71 6.33 -3.33
CA PRO A 77 1.83 7.21 -2.57
C PRO A 77 1.95 6.95 -1.07
N ARG A 78 2.35 5.73 -0.67
CA ARG A 78 2.60 5.40 0.74
C ARG A 78 3.78 6.18 1.29
N ARG A 79 4.85 6.37 0.51
CA ARG A 79 6.00 7.19 0.92
C ARG A 79 5.66 8.67 1.01
N ALA A 80 4.87 9.19 0.07
CA ALA A 80 4.40 10.57 0.13
C ALA A 80 3.54 10.81 1.39
N ILE A 81 2.57 9.94 1.66
CA ILE A 81 1.70 10.05 2.85
C ILE A 81 2.50 9.85 4.13
N THR A 82 3.45 8.90 4.16
CA THR A 82 4.32 8.66 5.32
C THR A 82 5.18 9.89 5.61
N ASN A 83 5.86 10.46 4.63
CA ASN A 83 6.66 11.67 4.86
C ASN A 83 5.78 12.83 5.36
N HIS A 84 4.55 12.98 4.85
CA HIS A 84 3.62 14.01 5.31
C HIS A 84 3.00 13.73 6.70
N LEU A 85 2.88 12.47 7.13
CA LEU A 85 2.33 12.10 8.44
C LEU A 85 3.39 11.97 9.54
N PHE A 86 4.63 11.60 9.19
CA PHE A 86 5.69 11.31 10.15
C PHE A 86 6.71 12.46 10.31
N ASP A 87 6.87 13.37 9.34
CA ASP A 87 7.73 14.57 9.50
C ASP A 87 6.99 15.81 10.05
N GLY A 88 5.67 15.72 10.32
CA GLY A 88 4.82 16.89 10.57
C GLY A 88 4.22 17.06 11.96
N ASP A 89 4.17 16.01 12.80
CA ASP A 89 3.57 16.11 14.13
C ASP A 89 4.25 15.13 15.09
N PRO A 90 4.80 15.57 16.24
CA PRO A 90 5.23 14.65 17.28
C PRO A 90 3.98 14.00 17.88
N ASP A 91 3.75 12.74 17.52
CA ASP A 91 2.72 11.82 18.05
C ASP A 91 1.29 11.89 17.47
N PRO A 92 1.06 11.51 16.19
CA PRO A 92 -0.29 11.33 15.65
C PRO A 92 -0.99 10.03 16.12
N LEU A 93 -0.30 9.13 16.82
CA LEU A 93 -0.85 7.81 17.22
C LEU A 93 -0.75 7.50 18.73
N GLY A 94 -0.38 8.45 19.58
CA GLY A 94 -0.47 8.29 21.05
C GLY A 94 0.29 7.09 21.65
N LEU A 95 1.23 6.50 20.91
CA LEU A 95 1.92 5.26 21.29
C LEU A 95 2.99 5.46 22.38
N ASN A 96 3.35 6.71 22.66
CA ASN A 96 4.33 7.12 23.67
C ASN A 96 3.87 6.84 25.13
N GLY A 97 2.63 6.36 25.34
CA GLY A 97 2.09 6.01 26.65
C GLY A 97 2.22 4.54 27.06
N THR A 98 2.79 3.65 26.23
CA THR A 98 2.79 2.20 26.49
C THR A 98 4.09 1.65 27.09
N SER A 99 5.11 2.49 27.31
CA SER A 99 6.36 2.10 27.98
C SER A 99 6.61 2.93 29.23
N GLY A 100 6.33 2.37 30.41
CA GLY A 100 6.77 2.95 31.68
C GLY A 100 5.66 2.98 32.73
N GLY A 101 5.74 2.06 33.69
CA GLY A 101 4.80 1.99 34.79
C GLY A 101 4.80 3.25 35.65
N SER A 102 3.60 3.73 35.96
CA SER A 102 3.36 4.54 37.16
C SER A 102 1.90 4.38 37.56
N MET A 103 1.71 3.56 38.59
CA MET A 103 0.52 3.48 39.42
C MET A 103 0.17 4.86 39.99
N LYS A 104 -1.09 5.30 39.90
CA LYS A 104 -1.73 6.01 41.03
C LYS A 104 -3.23 5.70 41.17
N PRO A 105 -3.72 5.65 42.42
CA PRO A 105 -5.04 5.14 42.81
C PRO A 105 -6.05 6.27 43.08
N ASN A 106 -7.34 5.98 42.91
CA ASN A 106 -8.54 6.59 43.53
C ASN A 106 -9.71 6.34 42.56
N GLY A 107 -10.91 5.90 42.94
CA GLY A 107 -11.61 6.04 44.22
C GLY A 107 -13.02 6.58 43.93
N TYR A 108 -13.84 5.80 43.21
CA TYR A 108 -15.29 5.99 42.91
C TYR A 108 -15.76 7.31 42.25
N PRO A 109 -16.97 7.39 41.64
CA PRO A 109 -17.80 6.37 40.98
C PRO A 109 -18.15 6.77 39.51
N ALA A 110 -18.72 5.86 38.71
CA ALA A 110 -19.64 6.27 37.63
C ALA A 110 -20.99 6.63 38.29
N PRO A 111 -21.89 7.51 37.77
CA PRO A 111 -21.95 8.20 36.48
C PRO A 111 -22.29 9.71 36.59
N THR A 112 -22.29 10.47 35.50
CA THR A 112 -23.28 11.55 35.25
C THR A 112 -23.17 11.98 33.79
N ALA A 113 -24.25 11.75 33.05
CA ALA A 113 -24.51 12.48 31.82
C ALA A 113 -24.55 13.98 32.15
N LYS A 114 -23.80 14.78 31.40
CA LYS A 114 -24.13 16.18 31.17
C LYS A 114 -24.30 16.40 29.67
N PRO A 115 -25.34 17.15 29.25
CA PRO A 115 -25.86 17.13 27.89
C PRO A 115 -24.83 17.64 26.89
N ALA A 116 -24.68 16.93 25.78
CA ALA A 116 -23.93 17.41 24.64
C ALA A 116 -24.57 18.71 24.12
N GLU A 117 -23.79 19.78 24.05
CA GLU A 117 -24.14 20.93 23.21
C GLU A 117 -24.41 20.41 21.78
N PRO A 118 -25.58 20.70 21.18
CA PRO A 118 -25.87 20.24 19.84
C PRO A 118 -24.98 21.01 18.86
N LYS A 119 -23.91 20.35 18.41
CA LYS A 119 -23.15 20.84 17.27
C LYS A 119 -24.08 20.84 16.05
N PRO A 120 -24.21 21.95 15.31
CA PRO A 120 -25.12 22.02 14.17
C PRO A 120 -24.73 20.98 13.12
N LEU A 121 -25.74 20.30 12.57
CA LEU A 121 -25.57 19.30 11.52
C LEU A 121 -24.95 19.96 10.29
N THR A 122 -23.95 19.32 9.68
CA THR A 122 -23.40 19.80 8.40
C THR A 122 -24.28 19.36 7.24
N SER A 123 -24.22 20.08 6.12
CA SER A 123 -25.15 19.90 5.00
C SER A 123 -25.03 18.50 4.39
N GLY A 124 -26.10 17.70 4.51
CA GLY A 124 -26.24 16.36 3.92
C GLY A 124 -26.40 15.21 4.92
N GLU A 125 -26.26 15.46 6.22
CA GLU A 125 -26.45 14.44 7.26
C GLU A 125 -27.94 14.27 7.61
N LYS A 126 -28.44 13.03 7.63
CA LYS A 126 -29.81 12.75 8.07
C LYS A 126 -29.86 12.85 9.59
N PRO A 127 -30.83 13.58 10.17
CA PRO A 127 -30.93 13.71 11.62
C PRO A 127 -31.14 12.34 12.29
N PRO A 128 -30.65 12.17 13.53
CA PRO A 128 -30.87 10.93 14.27
C PRO A 128 -32.37 10.70 14.45
N VAL A 129 -32.83 9.48 14.17
CA VAL A 129 -34.23 9.09 14.30
C VAL A 129 -34.54 8.91 15.79
N ASP A 130 -35.55 9.63 16.27
CA ASP A 130 -36.07 9.49 17.62
C ASP A 130 -37.05 8.30 17.68
N PRO A 131 -36.77 7.25 18.47
CA PRO A 131 -37.65 6.08 18.57
C PRO A 131 -38.95 6.33 19.35
N ASP A 132 -39.12 7.47 20.03
CA ASP A 132 -40.33 7.79 20.82
C ASP A 132 -41.38 8.65 20.08
N ALA A 133 -41.15 8.97 18.80
CA ALA A 133 -42.13 9.71 17.99
C ALA A 133 -43.10 8.76 17.25
N THR A 134 -44.31 8.58 17.80
CA THR A 134 -45.52 8.05 17.11
C THR A 134 -46.59 9.13 17.01
#